data_AF-A0A0E0J2E6-F1
#
_entry.id   AF-A0A0E0J2E6-F1
#
_cell.length_a   1.000
_cell.length_b   1.000
_cell.length_c   1.000
_cell.angle_alpha   90.00
_cell.angle_beta   90.00
_cell.angle_gamma   90.00
#
_symmetry.space_group_name_H-M   'P 1'
#
loop_
_entity.id
_entity.type
_entity.pdbx_description
1 polymer ?
#
loop_
_entity_poly.entity_id
_entity_poly.type
_entity_poly.pdbx_seq_one_letter_code
_entity_poly.pdbx_strand_id
1 'polypeptide(L)'
;MVRLPYTTALTTLFSYGLLFAFGQLRDFFRKLIDWFKAKNVKGYAPICLGLEDFYVRRLYLRIQDCFGRPIASAPDAWFDVVERYSNDSNKTLKRTSNTTRCLNLGSYNYLGFAAADEYCTPLVIESLKKYSPSTCSVRVDGGTTKLHTELEELVARFVGKPAAILFGMGYVTNSAIIPCLVGKGGLIISDSLNHNSIVNGARGSGATVRVFQHNSPAHLEEVLREQIAGGQPRTHRPWKKIIVIVEGIYSMEGELCKLPEIIAVCKKYKAYTYLDEAHSIGAVGQSGRGVCELLGVDPADVDIMMGTFTKSFGSCGGYIAASKEIIQHLKLSCPAHIYATSMSPPAVQQVISAIKVILGEDGSNRGAQKLARIRENSNFFRSELKKMGFEVLGDNDSPVMPIMLYNPAKIPAFSRECLRQKVAVVTVAFPATPLLLARARICISASHTREDLIKALDVISRVGDLVGIKYFPAEPPKIAEADHDKLE
;
A
#
# COMPACT_ATOMS: atom_id res chain seq x y z
N MET A 1 -12.25 -13.74 7.42
CA MET A 1 -11.83 -15.16 7.29
C MET A 1 -12.12 -15.60 5.86
N VAL A 2 -11.09 -15.93 5.10
CA VAL A 2 -11.14 -16.29 3.67
C VAL A 2 -11.87 -17.62 3.49
N ARG A 3 -12.88 -17.70 2.60
CA ARG A 3 -13.66 -18.92 2.35
C ARG A 3 -13.08 -19.64 1.14
N LEU A 4 -12.04 -20.44 1.37
CA LEU A 4 -11.33 -21.14 0.30
C LEU A 4 -12.00 -22.47 -0.05
N PRO A 5 -12.33 -22.76 -1.32
CA PRO A 5 -12.77 -24.09 -1.72
C PRO A 5 -11.72 -25.15 -1.38
N TYR A 6 -12.16 -26.30 -0.84
CA TYR A 6 -11.27 -27.38 -0.40
C TYR A 6 -10.29 -27.84 -1.50
N THR A 7 -10.78 -27.94 -2.73
CA THR A 7 -9.97 -28.31 -3.91
C THR A 7 -8.85 -27.29 -4.18
N THR A 8 -9.11 -26.00 -3.96
CA THR A 8 -8.12 -24.93 -4.15
C THR A 8 -7.07 -24.97 -3.03
N ALA A 9 -7.49 -25.22 -1.79
CA ALA A 9 -6.57 -25.43 -0.67
C ALA A 9 -5.63 -26.61 -0.94
N LEU A 10 -6.19 -27.77 -1.30
CA LEU A 10 -5.45 -29.00 -1.58
C LEU A 10 -4.47 -28.82 -2.74
N THR A 11 -4.92 -28.27 -3.87
CA THR A 11 -4.08 -28.06 -5.06
C THR A 11 -2.98 -27.02 -4.82
N THR A 12 -3.24 -26.00 -4.01
CA THR A 12 -2.24 -25.00 -3.62
C THR A 12 -1.15 -25.63 -2.75
N LEU A 13 -1.53 -26.37 -1.71
CA LEU A 13 -0.58 -27.10 -0.85
C LEU A 13 0.21 -28.13 -1.65
N PHE A 14 -0.45 -28.90 -2.51
CA PHE A 14 0.19 -29.86 -3.39
C PHE A 14 1.19 -29.18 -4.33
N SER A 15 0.83 -28.05 -4.94
CA SER A 15 1.69 -27.29 -5.85
C SER A 15 2.93 -26.76 -5.15
N TYR A 16 2.79 -26.22 -3.93
CA TYR A 16 3.95 -25.86 -3.11
C TYR A 16 4.78 -27.08 -2.74
N GLY A 17 4.16 -28.17 -2.28
CA GLY A 17 4.84 -29.42 -1.95
C GLY A 17 5.69 -29.96 -3.12
N LEU A 18 5.12 -29.95 -4.33
CA LEU A 18 5.81 -30.33 -5.57
C LEU A 18 7.00 -29.40 -5.84
N LEU A 19 6.80 -28.08 -5.79
CA LEU A 19 7.87 -27.09 -5.99
C LEU A 19 9.00 -27.24 -4.97
N PHE A 20 8.66 -27.49 -3.70
CA PHE A 20 9.64 -27.74 -2.65
C PHE A 20 10.40 -29.04 -2.91
N ALA A 21 9.71 -30.15 -3.19
CA ALA A 21 10.32 -31.44 -3.48
C ALA A 21 11.28 -31.38 -4.67
N PHE A 22 10.82 -30.86 -5.82
CA PHE A 22 11.66 -30.70 -7.01
C PHE A 22 12.79 -29.69 -6.81
N GLY A 23 12.53 -28.60 -6.09
CA GLY A 23 13.55 -27.60 -5.79
C GLY A 23 14.68 -28.18 -4.93
N GLN A 24 14.34 -29.00 -3.94
CA GLN A 24 15.28 -29.71 -3.07
C GLN A 24 16.05 -30.78 -3.83
N LEU A 25 15.36 -31.61 -4.64
CA LEU A 25 15.99 -32.60 -5.50
C LEU A 25 17.01 -31.96 -6.46
N ARG A 26 16.65 -30.84 -7.08
CA ARG A 26 17.56 -30.07 -7.94
C ARG A 26 18.74 -29.48 -7.15
N ASP A 27 18.53 -29.06 -5.90
CA ASP A 27 19.63 -28.55 -5.07
C ASP A 27 20.56 -29.68 -4.62
N PHE A 28 20.04 -30.87 -4.38
CA PHE A 28 20.80 -32.08 -4.12
C PHE A 28 21.68 -32.46 -5.32
N PHE A 29 21.11 -32.58 -6.52
CA PHE A 29 21.89 -32.89 -7.72
C PHE A 29 22.90 -31.78 -8.06
N ARG A 30 22.54 -30.50 -7.87
CA ARG A 30 23.49 -29.41 -8.03
C ARG A 30 24.68 -29.56 -7.08
N LYS A 31 24.45 -29.90 -5.81
CA LYS A 31 25.54 -30.17 -4.86
C LYS A 31 26.44 -31.31 -5.31
N LEU A 32 25.89 -32.37 -5.90
CA LEU A 32 26.68 -33.49 -6.44
C LEU A 32 27.50 -33.11 -7.68
N ILE A 33 26.91 -32.33 -8.60
CA ILE A 33 27.59 -31.88 -9.83
C ILE A 33 28.65 -30.82 -9.53
N ASP A 34 28.29 -29.83 -8.69
CA ASP A 34 29.20 -28.77 -8.25
C ASP A 34 30.22 -29.28 -7.22
N TRP A 35 30.09 -30.52 -6.71
CA TRP A 35 31.12 -31.14 -5.87
C TRP A 35 32.47 -31.23 -6.60
N PHE A 36 32.43 -31.44 -7.91
CA PHE A 36 33.60 -31.47 -8.79
C PHE A 36 34.04 -30.08 -9.28
N LYS A 37 33.24 -29.03 -9.08
CA LYS A 37 33.59 -27.65 -9.42
C LYS A 37 34.00 -26.91 -8.15
N ALA A 38 35.30 -26.62 -8.01
CA ALA A 38 35.82 -25.86 -6.88
C ALA A 38 34.92 -24.64 -6.55
N LYS A 39 34.34 -24.63 -5.34
CA LYS A 39 33.56 -23.50 -4.81
C LYS A 39 34.50 -22.30 -4.62
N ASN A 40 34.59 -21.43 -5.62
CA ASN A 40 35.24 -20.15 -5.47
C ASN A 40 34.25 -19.03 -5.79
N VAL A 41 33.45 -18.67 -4.79
CA VAL A 41 33.40 -17.25 -4.43
C VAL A 41 34.13 -17.17 -3.09
N LYS A 42 35.47 -17.10 -3.14
CA LYS A 42 36.31 -17.06 -1.93
C LYS A 42 35.88 -15.88 -1.06
N GLY A 43 35.49 -16.15 0.19
CA GLY A 43 35.37 -15.13 1.25
C GLY A 43 34.05 -14.38 1.39
N TYR A 44 33.02 -14.66 0.59
CA TYR A 44 31.72 -13.96 0.73
C TYR A 44 30.72 -14.78 1.55
N ALA A 45 30.14 -14.15 2.57
CA ALA A 45 29.00 -14.71 3.30
C ALA A 45 27.79 -14.85 2.36
N PRO A 46 26.97 -15.91 2.50
CA PRO A 46 25.73 -16.03 1.75
C PRO A 46 24.79 -14.86 2.09
N ILE A 47 24.29 -14.18 1.04
CA ILE A 47 23.40 -13.01 1.18
C ILE A 47 22.03 -13.41 1.77
N CYS A 48 21.56 -14.63 1.51
CA CYS A 48 20.33 -15.19 2.06
C CYS A 48 20.63 -16.55 2.71
N LEU A 49 19.92 -16.89 3.80
CA LEU A 49 20.12 -18.12 4.54
C LEU A 49 18.95 -19.10 4.34
N GLY A 50 19.27 -20.40 4.28
CA GLY A 50 18.29 -21.48 4.37
C GLY A 50 17.12 -21.40 3.38
N LEU A 51 15.91 -21.22 3.92
CA LEU A 51 14.65 -21.24 3.17
C LEU A 51 14.42 -19.98 2.31
N GLU A 52 14.98 -18.83 2.69
CA GLU A 52 14.85 -17.59 1.89
C GLU A 52 15.64 -17.69 0.59
N ASP A 53 16.89 -18.17 0.68
CA ASP A 53 17.70 -18.47 -0.51
C ASP A 53 17.00 -19.48 -1.42
N PHE A 54 16.38 -20.52 -0.83
CA PHE A 54 15.59 -21.48 -1.57
C PHE A 54 14.42 -20.81 -2.30
N TYR A 55 13.59 -20.02 -1.60
CA TYR A 55 12.46 -19.31 -2.20
C TYR A 55 12.91 -18.39 -3.33
N VAL A 56 13.97 -17.60 -3.10
CA VAL A 56 14.49 -16.67 -4.11
C VAL A 56 14.92 -17.42 -5.37
N ARG A 57 15.75 -18.46 -5.23
CA ARG A 57 16.30 -19.22 -6.37
C ARG A 57 15.28 -20.08 -7.09
N ARG A 58 14.32 -20.65 -6.37
CA ARG A 58 13.41 -21.67 -6.90
C ARG A 58 12.05 -21.11 -7.32
N LEU A 59 11.58 -20.06 -6.67
CA LEU A 59 10.28 -19.46 -6.93
C LEU A 59 10.43 -18.03 -7.46
N TYR A 60 10.90 -17.09 -6.65
CA TYR A 60 10.87 -15.66 -6.97
C TYR A 60 11.53 -15.34 -8.33
N LEU A 61 12.78 -15.76 -8.55
CA LEU A 61 13.52 -15.44 -9.78
C LEU A 61 12.87 -16.02 -11.05
N ARG A 62 12.05 -17.08 -10.94
CA ARG A 62 11.38 -17.71 -12.10
C ARG A 62 10.19 -16.89 -12.60
N ILE A 63 9.61 -16.09 -11.73
CA ILE A 63 8.40 -15.30 -12.00
C ILE A 63 8.60 -13.82 -11.69
N GLN A 64 9.84 -13.36 -11.50
CA GLN A 64 10.10 -11.98 -11.06
C GLN A 64 9.58 -10.91 -12.04
N ASP A 65 9.33 -11.29 -13.29
CA ASP A 65 8.71 -10.43 -14.29
C ASP A 65 7.27 -10.00 -13.94
N CYS A 66 6.55 -10.76 -13.10
CA CYS A 66 5.17 -10.46 -12.70
C CYS A 66 5.04 -9.60 -11.44
N PHE A 67 6.10 -9.46 -10.64
CA PHE A 67 6.09 -8.64 -9.41
C PHE A 67 6.38 -7.17 -9.66
N GLY A 68 6.97 -6.82 -10.80
CA GLY A 68 7.24 -5.44 -11.17
C GLY A 68 7.51 -5.30 -12.65
N ARG A 69 6.94 -4.27 -13.26
CA ARG A 69 7.08 -3.93 -14.67
C ARG A 69 7.55 -2.49 -14.81
N PRO A 70 8.68 -2.22 -15.49
CA PRO A 70 9.10 -0.86 -15.76
C PRO A 70 8.11 -0.18 -16.71
N ILE A 71 7.85 1.10 -16.47
CA ILE A 71 7.04 1.95 -17.33
C ILE A 71 7.89 3.04 -17.97
N ALA A 72 7.45 3.59 -19.10
CA ALA A 72 8.12 4.66 -19.85
C ALA A 72 7.25 5.90 -20.04
N SER A 73 6.09 5.97 -19.37
CA SER A 73 5.18 7.11 -19.41
C SER A 73 4.76 7.53 -18.00
N ALA A 74 3.98 8.61 -17.91
CA ALA A 74 3.30 8.97 -16.66
C ALA A 74 2.40 7.81 -16.17
N PRO A 75 2.28 7.59 -14.86
CA PRO A 75 1.48 6.53 -14.25
C PRO A 75 -0.03 6.88 -14.20
N ASP A 76 -0.60 7.18 -15.37
CA ASP A 76 -2.01 7.53 -15.55
C ASP A 76 -2.91 6.28 -15.64
N ALA A 77 -4.20 6.43 -15.95
CA ALA A 77 -5.14 5.35 -16.23
C ALA A 77 -4.60 4.38 -17.30
N TRP A 78 -3.83 4.89 -18.25
CA TRP A 78 -3.07 4.10 -19.21
C TRP A 78 -1.59 4.48 -19.16
N PHE A 79 -0.70 3.50 -19.22
CA PHE A 79 0.75 3.73 -19.28
C PHE A 79 1.45 2.84 -20.31
N ASP A 80 2.69 3.19 -20.63
CA ASP A 80 3.54 2.43 -21.54
C ASP A 80 4.44 1.50 -20.73
N VAL A 81 4.21 0.18 -20.83
CA VAL A 81 5.05 -0.84 -20.19
C VAL A 81 6.26 -1.10 -21.07
N VAL A 82 7.45 -1.03 -20.49
CA VAL A 82 8.70 -1.39 -21.17
C VAL A 82 8.78 -2.90 -21.29
N GLU A 83 8.91 -3.38 -22.52
CA GLU A 83 9.09 -4.80 -22.79
C GLU A 83 10.44 -5.30 -22.26
N ARG A 84 10.43 -6.54 -21.78
CA ARG A 84 11.63 -7.21 -21.26
C ARG A 84 11.67 -8.63 -21.78
N TYR A 85 12.88 -9.11 -22.01
CA TYR A 85 13.13 -10.51 -22.31
C TYR A 85 14.16 -11.09 -21.34
N SER A 86 14.19 -12.43 -21.26
CA SER A 86 15.17 -13.18 -20.51
C SER A 86 15.58 -14.42 -21.30
N ASN A 87 16.89 -14.70 -21.30
CA ASN A 87 17.46 -15.91 -21.90
C ASN A 87 17.92 -16.91 -20.81
N ASP A 88 17.59 -16.65 -19.55
CA ASP A 88 18.07 -17.41 -18.38
C ASP A 88 16.95 -17.74 -17.39
N SER A 89 15.74 -17.97 -17.91
CA SER A 89 14.53 -18.29 -17.14
C SER A 89 14.16 -17.22 -16.11
N ASN A 90 14.13 -15.98 -16.56
CA ASN A 90 13.85 -14.77 -15.78
C ASN A 90 14.88 -14.45 -14.70
N LYS A 91 16.04 -15.12 -14.61
CA LYS A 91 17.06 -14.76 -13.61
C LYS A 91 17.59 -13.34 -13.85
N THR A 92 17.78 -12.96 -15.11
CA THR A 92 18.05 -11.59 -15.54
C THR A 92 16.97 -11.14 -16.52
N LEU A 93 16.50 -9.90 -16.36
CA LEU A 93 15.51 -9.30 -17.24
C LEU A 93 16.14 -8.10 -17.96
N LYS A 94 16.33 -8.23 -19.27
CA LYS A 94 16.88 -7.17 -20.12
C LYS A 94 15.74 -6.32 -20.68
N ARG A 95 15.86 -4.99 -20.56
CA ARG A 95 14.89 -4.03 -21.12
C ARG A 95 15.12 -3.87 -22.62
N THR A 96 14.04 -3.74 -23.38
CA THR A 96 14.07 -3.37 -24.79
C THR A 96 13.74 -1.89 -24.96
N SER A 97 13.89 -1.37 -26.18
CA SER A 97 13.37 -0.05 -26.58
C SER A 97 11.86 -0.04 -26.80
N ASN A 98 11.26 -1.22 -27.03
CA ASN A 98 9.82 -1.34 -27.28
C ASN A 98 8.99 -1.13 -26.02
N THR A 99 7.83 -0.52 -26.21
CA THR A 99 6.83 -0.32 -25.16
C THR A 99 5.45 -0.75 -25.64
N THR A 100 4.64 -1.24 -24.72
CA THR A 100 3.24 -1.59 -24.98
C THR A 100 2.31 -0.76 -24.09
N ARG A 101 1.39 -0.02 -24.72
CA ARG A 101 0.34 0.75 -24.03
C ARG A 101 -0.63 -0.20 -23.33
N CYS A 102 -0.74 -0.08 -22.01
CA CYS A 102 -1.56 -0.93 -21.17
C CYS A 102 -2.48 -0.11 -20.25
N LEU A 103 -3.66 -0.66 -19.96
CA LEU A 103 -4.54 -0.16 -18.91
C LEU A 103 -3.90 -0.44 -17.54
N ASN A 104 -3.79 0.59 -16.72
CA ASN A 104 -3.14 0.55 -15.42
C ASN A 104 -4.12 0.16 -14.32
N LEU A 105 -3.91 -0.99 -13.69
CA LEU A 105 -4.67 -1.43 -12.50
C LEU A 105 -3.76 -1.66 -11.29
N GLY A 106 -2.54 -1.12 -11.31
CA GLY A 106 -1.49 -1.45 -10.35
C GLY A 106 -0.85 -0.27 -9.63
N SER A 107 -1.11 0.97 -10.06
CA SER A 107 -0.58 2.16 -9.39
C SER A 107 -1.48 2.63 -8.23
N TYR A 108 -0.88 3.30 -7.25
CA TYR A 108 -1.63 3.97 -6.20
C TYR A 108 -2.05 5.41 -6.58
N ASN A 109 -2.25 5.67 -7.89
CA ASN A 109 -2.65 6.97 -8.40
C ASN A 109 -4.16 7.17 -8.24
N TYR A 110 -4.63 7.21 -6.99
CA TYR A 110 -6.06 7.15 -6.66
C TYR A 110 -6.87 8.29 -7.28
N LEU A 111 -6.41 9.55 -7.18
CA LEU A 111 -7.13 10.70 -7.74
C LEU A 111 -6.64 11.15 -9.12
N GLY A 112 -5.67 10.45 -9.70
CA GLY A 112 -5.12 10.79 -11.01
C GLY A 112 -4.02 11.86 -11.01
N PHE A 113 -3.66 12.42 -9.85
CA PHE A 113 -2.67 13.52 -9.75
C PHE A 113 -1.23 13.12 -10.07
N ALA A 114 -0.92 11.83 -10.25
CA ALA A 114 0.41 11.40 -10.68
C ALA A 114 0.69 11.62 -12.19
N ALA A 115 -0.32 12.00 -12.97
CA ALA A 115 -0.19 12.46 -14.35
C ALA A 115 -0.25 14.00 -14.42
N ALA A 116 0.01 14.56 -15.61
CA ALA A 116 -0.12 16.01 -15.81
C ALA A 116 -1.57 16.46 -15.52
N ASP A 117 -1.70 17.55 -14.78
CA ASP A 117 -2.99 18.11 -14.36
C ASP A 117 -3.03 19.60 -14.70
N GLU A 118 -4.16 20.05 -15.24
CA GLU A 118 -4.34 21.42 -15.74
C GLU A 118 -4.16 22.50 -14.67
N TYR A 119 -4.41 22.20 -13.40
CA TYR A 119 -4.21 23.13 -12.29
C TYR A 119 -2.84 22.92 -11.62
N CYS A 120 -2.46 21.66 -11.38
CA CYS A 120 -1.24 21.38 -10.61
C CYS A 120 0.04 21.62 -11.42
N THR A 121 0.10 21.14 -12.67
CA THR A 121 1.33 21.15 -13.47
C THR A 121 1.89 22.55 -13.74
N PRO A 122 1.09 23.57 -14.13
CA PRO A 122 1.61 24.92 -14.30
C PRO A 122 2.22 25.50 -13.02
N LEU A 123 1.58 25.28 -11.86
CA LEU A 123 2.08 25.76 -10.57
C LEU A 123 3.39 25.10 -10.17
N VAL A 124 3.54 23.80 -10.45
CA VAL A 124 4.80 23.06 -10.23
C VAL A 124 5.93 23.63 -11.10
N ILE A 125 5.66 23.94 -12.36
CA ILE A 125 6.63 24.57 -13.27
C ILE A 125 7.05 25.96 -12.76
N GLU A 126 6.11 26.77 -12.30
CA GLU A 126 6.43 28.08 -11.73
C GLU A 126 7.25 27.97 -10.43
N SER A 127 6.92 27.00 -9.56
CA SER A 127 7.73 26.70 -8.38
C SER A 127 9.15 26.27 -8.76
N LEU A 128 9.31 25.47 -9.82
CA LEU A 128 10.61 25.03 -10.31
C LEU A 128 11.47 26.21 -10.78
N LYS A 129 10.88 27.16 -11.53
CA LYS A 129 11.56 28.38 -11.98
C LYS A 129 12.00 29.26 -10.80
N LYS A 130 11.20 29.31 -9.73
CA LYS A 130 11.45 30.17 -8.57
C LYS A 130 12.40 29.58 -7.53
N TYR A 131 12.28 28.30 -7.23
CA TYR A 131 12.96 27.65 -6.10
C TYR A 131 13.99 26.59 -6.51
N SER A 132 14.18 26.36 -7.82
CA SER A 132 15.02 25.27 -8.35
C SER A 132 14.48 23.87 -7.98
N PRO A 133 15.07 22.77 -8.50
CA PRO A 133 14.62 21.42 -8.19
C PRO A 133 14.81 21.00 -6.72
N SER A 134 15.71 21.64 -5.99
CA SER A 134 16.04 21.28 -4.60
C SER A 134 16.65 22.48 -3.87
N THR A 135 16.48 22.51 -2.55
CA THR A 135 17.15 23.46 -1.65
C THR A 135 18.58 23.03 -1.31
N CYS A 136 18.93 21.76 -1.58
CA CYS A 136 20.22 21.13 -1.23
C CYS A 136 20.59 21.28 0.26
N SER A 137 19.60 21.41 1.14
CA SER A 137 19.81 21.62 2.58
C SER A 137 18.73 20.91 3.42
N VAL A 138 18.99 20.75 4.70
CA VAL A 138 18.07 20.15 5.68
C VAL A 138 17.07 21.18 6.20
N ARG A 139 15.96 20.75 6.80
CA ARG A 139 14.90 21.66 7.28
C ARG A 139 15.36 22.62 8.38
N VAL A 140 16.27 22.17 9.24
CA VAL A 140 16.77 22.94 10.39
C VAL A 140 17.78 24.03 10.01
N ASP A 141 18.36 23.94 8.81
CA ASP A 141 19.29 24.94 8.26
C ASP A 141 18.58 25.75 7.15
N GLY A 142 19.17 25.82 5.95
CA GLY A 142 18.66 26.58 4.81
C GLY A 142 17.59 25.87 3.96
N GLY A 143 17.13 24.67 4.35
CA GLY A 143 16.24 23.84 3.53
C GLY A 143 14.75 24.18 3.64
N THR A 144 14.34 25.10 4.52
CA THR A 144 12.93 25.47 4.70
C THR A 144 12.55 26.65 3.81
N THR A 145 11.59 26.44 2.91
CA THR A 145 10.98 27.51 2.09
C THR A 145 9.55 27.79 2.55
N LYS A 146 8.96 28.91 2.09
CA LYS A 146 7.54 29.24 2.35
C LYS A 146 6.58 28.10 2.00
N LEU A 147 6.86 27.37 0.91
CA LEU A 147 6.04 26.23 0.48
C LEU A 147 6.00 25.11 1.53
N HIS A 148 7.11 24.86 2.23
CA HIS A 148 7.15 23.83 3.27
C HIS A 148 6.23 24.19 4.44
N THR A 149 6.29 25.44 4.89
CA THR A 149 5.43 25.94 5.98
C THR A 149 3.97 25.95 5.55
N GLU A 150 3.67 26.42 4.33
CA GLU A 150 2.31 26.39 3.77
C GLU A 150 1.77 24.96 3.71
N LEU A 151 2.58 23.99 3.27
CA LEU A 151 2.13 22.60 3.23
C LEU A 151 1.94 21.99 4.62
N GLU A 152 2.78 22.32 5.62
CA GLU A 152 2.57 21.89 7.01
C GLU A 152 1.24 22.41 7.57
N GLU A 153 0.94 23.69 7.36
CA GLU A 153 -0.32 24.32 7.79
C GLU A 153 -1.53 23.74 7.05
N LEU A 154 -1.41 23.55 5.73
CA LEU A 154 -2.46 23.00 4.90
C LEU A 154 -2.77 21.55 5.27
N VAL A 155 -1.75 20.71 5.51
CA VAL A 155 -1.95 19.33 5.94
C VAL A 155 -2.60 19.28 7.31
N ALA A 156 -2.16 20.11 8.27
CA ALA A 156 -2.76 20.20 9.59
C ALA A 156 -4.25 20.55 9.51
N ARG A 157 -4.61 21.55 8.68
CA ARG A 157 -6.01 21.92 8.39
C ARG A 157 -6.77 20.79 7.68
N PHE A 158 -6.15 20.12 6.73
CA PHE A 158 -6.77 19.06 5.94
C PHE A 158 -7.19 17.89 6.82
N VAL A 159 -6.32 17.41 7.69
CA VAL A 159 -6.57 16.24 8.55
C VAL A 159 -7.20 16.58 9.91
N GLY A 160 -7.46 17.87 10.19
CA GLY A 160 -8.08 18.30 11.44
C GLY A 160 -7.16 18.21 12.65
N LYS A 161 -5.88 18.54 12.51
CA LYS A 161 -4.87 18.49 13.58
C LYS A 161 -4.25 19.85 13.88
N PRO A 162 -3.78 20.09 15.13
CA PRO A 162 -3.18 21.37 15.51
C PRO A 162 -1.89 21.74 14.76
N ALA A 163 -1.09 20.74 14.35
CA ALA A 163 0.15 20.96 13.61
C ALA A 163 0.54 19.72 12.80
N ALA A 164 1.35 19.93 11.78
CA ALA A 164 1.98 18.85 11.00
C ALA A 164 3.45 19.12 10.71
N ILE A 165 4.17 18.07 10.32
CA ILE A 165 5.58 18.09 9.91
C ILE A 165 5.77 17.17 8.71
N LEU A 166 6.61 17.60 7.77
CA LEU A 166 6.86 16.91 6.49
C LEU A 166 8.19 16.16 6.47
N PHE A 167 8.23 15.08 5.69
CA PHE A 167 9.41 14.25 5.45
C PHE A 167 9.55 13.90 3.97
N GLY A 168 10.79 13.80 3.48
CA GLY A 168 11.08 13.56 2.05
C GLY A 168 10.73 12.17 1.52
N MET A 169 10.45 11.18 2.38
CA MET A 169 10.08 9.82 1.96
C MET A 169 9.00 9.22 2.87
N GLY A 170 7.93 8.68 2.27
CA GLY A 170 6.79 8.10 3.01
C GLY A 170 7.14 6.86 3.85
N TYR A 171 8.03 5.98 3.37
CA TYR A 171 8.51 4.84 4.18
C TYR A 171 9.24 5.31 5.44
N VAL A 172 10.13 6.30 5.27
CA VAL A 172 10.95 6.86 6.35
C VAL A 172 10.09 7.57 7.40
N THR A 173 8.94 8.13 7.01
CA THR A 173 7.98 8.71 7.95
C THR A 173 7.65 7.74 9.09
N ASN A 174 7.26 6.49 8.84
CA ASN A 174 7.06 5.54 9.93
C ASN A 174 8.39 5.12 10.58
N SER A 175 9.37 4.69 9.78
CA SER A 175 10.54 3.99 10.30
C SER A 175 11.48 4.86 11.13
N ALA A 176 11.53 6.18 10.87
CA ALA A 176 12.35 7.12 11.61
C ALA A 176 11.61 7.79 12.78
N ILE A 177 10.28 7.90 12.72
CA ILE A 177 9.51 8.68 13.70
C ILE A 177 9.07 7.84 14.88
N ILE A 178 8.66 6.58 14.67
CA ILE A 178 8.26 5.69 15.76
C ILE A 178 9.34 5.62 16.86
N PRO A 179 10.66 5.47 16.53
CA PRO A 179 11.73 5.55 17.52
C PRO A 179 11.86 6.87 18.29
N CYS A 180 11.38 7.99 17.73
CA CYS A 180 11.41 9.30 18.38
C CYS A 180 10.22 9.50 19.33
N LEU A 181 9.14 8.73 19.17
CA LEU A 181 7.89 8.83 19.94
C LEU A 181 7.86 7.90 21.15
N VAL A 182 8.46 6.72 21.03
CA VAL A 182 8.46 5.68 22.07
C VAL A 182 9.81 4.97 22.05
N GLY A 183 10.27 4.54 23.21
CA GLY A 183 11.53 3.81 23.34
C GLY A 183 11.54 2.86 24.53
N LYS A 184 12.72 2.61 25.10
CA LYS A 184 12.88 1.69 26.25
C LYS A 184 11.93 2.01 27.40
N GLY A 185 11.22 0.98 27.88
CA GLY A 185 10.18 1.10 28.91
C GLY A 185 8.81 1.55 28.40
N GLY A 186 8.68 1.78 27.09
CA GLY A 186 7.40 1.89 26.41
C GLY A 186 6.95 0.57 25.78
N LEU A 187 5.66 0.53 25.42
CA LEU A 187 4.99 -0.58 24.76
C LEU A 187 4.39 -0.11 23.44
N ILE A 188 4.65 -0.86 22.37
CA ILE A 188 3.96 -0.75 21.09
C ILE A 188 3.06 -1.98 20.94
N ILE A 189 1.79 -1.76 20.68
CA ILE A 189 0.85 -2.81 20.27
C ILE A 189 0.52 -2.58 18.81
N SER A 190 1.01 -3.47 17.94
CA SER A 190 0.93 -3.35 16.49
C SER A 190 -0.11 -4.33 15.94
N ASP A 191 -0.90 -3.90 14.96
CA ASP A 191 -1.69 -4.83 14.15
C ASP A 191 -0.73 -5.82 13.45
N SER A 192 -1.16 -7.08 13.34
CA SER A 192 -0.37 -8.15 12.72
C SER A 192 -0.04 -7.95 11.24
N LEU A 193 -0.81 -7.13 10.52
CA LEU A 193 -0.59 -6.82 9.11
C LEU A 193 -0.02 -5.42 8.85
N ASN A 194 0.39 -4.71 9.90
CA ASN A 194 1.00 -3.39 9.76
C ASN A 194 2.21 -3.42 8.81
N HIS A 195 2.31 -2.35 8.03
CA HIS A 195 3.28 -2.18 6.97
C HIS A 195 4.72 -2.27 7.48
N ASN A 196 5.63 -2.75 6.63
CA ASN A 196 7.02 -3.01 7.00
C ASN A 196 7.75 -1.76 7.55
N SER A 197 7.34 -0.56 7.15
CA SER A 197 7.88 0.68 7.70
C SER A 197 7.52 0.87 9.18
N ILE A 198 6.32 0.50 9.59
CA ILE A 198 5.87 0.48 10.99
C ILE A 198 6.66 -0.59 11.75
N VAL A 199 6.76 -1.80 11.20
CA VAL A 199 7.51 -2.91 11.81
C VAL A 199 8.97 -2.53 12.05
N ASN A 200 9.63 -1.91 11.07
CA ASN A 200 11.01 -1.47 11.20
C ASN A 200 11.16 -0.31 12.19
N GLY A 201 10.23 0.65 12.21
CA GLY A 201 10.23 1.73 13.20
C GLY A 201 10.02 1.21 14.62
N ALA A 202 9.07 0.29 14.81
CA ALA A 202 8.79 -0.34 16.09
C ALA A 202 10.00 -1.14 16.60
N ARG A 203 10.64 -1.95 15.74
CA ARG A 203 11.88 -2.67 16.08
C ARG A 203 13.04 -1.74 16.41
N GLY A 204 13.20 -0.65 15.64
CA GLY A 204 14.25 0.35 15.84
C GLY A 204 14.07 1.20 17.11
N SER A 205 12.86 1.25 17.67
CA SER A 205 12.56 2.07 18.86
C SER A 205 13.19 1.55 20.16
N GLY A 206 13.45 0.24 20.25
CA GLY A 206 13.83 -0.41 21.50
C GLY A 206 12.70 -0.49 22.55
N ALA A 207 11.46 -0.13 22.18
CA ALA A 207 10.27 -0.41 22.97
C ALA A 207 9.94 -1.90 22.99
N THR A 208 9.13 -2.34 23.96
CA THR A 208 8.56 -3.69 23.88
C THR A 208 7.48 -3.69 22.81
N VAL A 209 7.51 -4.68 21.91
CA VAL A 209 6.49 -4.82 20.86
C VAL A 209 5.61 -6.03 21.17
N ARG A 210 4.30 -5.84 21.08
CA ARG A 210 3.28 -6.88 21.06
C ARG A 210 2.44 -6.73 19.81
N VAL A 211 1.89 -7.85 19.36
CA VAL A 211 1.06 -7.90 18.17
C VAL A 211 -0.34 -8.34 18.58
N PHE A 212 -1.35 -7.71 18.02
CA PHE A 212 -2.72 -8.20 18.12
C PHE A 212 -3.20 -8.73 16.77
N GLN A 213 -4.15 -9.66 16.79
CA GLN A 213 -4.77 -10.21 15.59
C GLN A 213 -5.34 -9.10 14.72
N HIS A 214 -5.09 -9.20 13.42
CA HIS A 214 -5.52 -8.24 12.42
C HIS A 214 -6.95 -7.75 12.62
N ASN A 215 -7.12 -6.43 12.71
CA ASN A 215 -8.40 -5.73 12.74
C ASN A 215 -9.39 -6.31 13.80
N SER A 216 -8.85 -6.77 14.94
CA SER A 216 -9.61 -7.38 16.05
C SER A 216 -9.54 -6.54 17.33
N PRO A 217 -10.55 -5.66 17.56
CA PRO A 217 -10.62 -4.85 18.79
C PRO A 217 -10.66 -5.70 20.07
N ALA A 218 -11.32 -6.87 20.02
CA ALA A 218 -11.41 -7.78 21.16
C ALA A 218 -10.04 -8.32 21.58
N HIS A 219 -9.23 -8.79 20.62
CA HIS A 219 -7.88 -9.26 20.91
C HIS A 219 -6.92 -8.11 21.25
N LEU A 220 -7.12 -6.91 20.69
CA LEU A 220 -6.41 -5.71 21.12
C LEU A 220 -6.65 -5.44 22.62
N GLU A 221 -7.91 -5.49 23.07
CA GLU A 221 -8.27 -5.31 24.48
C GLU A 221 -7.66 -6.39 25.37
N GLU A 222 -7.68 -7.66 24.95
CA GLU A 222 -7.02 -8.76 25.66
C GLU A 222 -5.53 -8.49 25.85
N VAL A 223 -4.81 -8.18 24.77
CA VAL A 223 -3.36 -7.86 24.82
C VAL A 223 -3.09 -6.65 25.71
N LEU A 224 -3.90 -5.59 25.63
CA LEU A 224 -3.77 -4.41 26.49
C LEU A 224 -3.88 -4.78 27.97
N ARG A 225 -4.92 -5.54 28.34
CA ARG A 225 -5.15 -5.97 29.73
C ARG A 225 -3.97 -6.78 30.26
N GLU A 226 -3.51 -7.76 29.48
CA GLU A 226 -2.37 -8.60 29.85
C GLU A 226 -1.09 -7.78 30.04
N GLN A 227 -0.77 -6.89 29.10
CA GLN A 227 0.46 -6.11 29.18
C GLN A 227 0.40 -5.06 30.30
N ILE A 228 -0.75 -4.45 30.54
CA ILE A 228 -0.91 -3.48 31.64
C ILE A 228 -0.76 -4.18 33.00
N ALA A 229 -1.40 -5.35 33.17
CA ALA A 229 -1.29 -6.13 34.41
C ALA A 229 0.13 -6.67 34.63
N GLY A 230 0.79 -7.14 33.58
CA GLY A 230 2.15 -7.70 33.66
C GLY A 230 3.26 -6.66 33.80
N GLY A 231 3.05 -5.44 33.30
CA GLY A 231 4.05 -4.37 33.29
C GLY A 231 5.25 -4.66 32.37
N GLN A 232 6.30 -3.85 32.52
CA GLN A 232 7.53 -3.97 31.75
C GLN A 232 8.23 -5.33 31.99
N PRO A 233 8.76 -5.99 30.94
CA PRO A 233 9.49 -7.25 31.07
C PRO A 233 10.58 -7.19 32.16
N ARG A 234 10.69 -8.26 32.94
CA ARG A 234 11.65 -8.45 34.06
C ARG A 234 11.44 -7.54 35.27
N THR A 235 10.98 -6.31 35.09
CA THR A 235 10.87 -5.33 36.19
C THR A 235 9.45 -5.19 36.73
N HIS A 236 8.44 -5.62 35.96
CA HIS A 236 7.00 -5.47 36.25
C HIS A 236 6.56 -4.02 36.55
N ARG A 237 7.40 -3.03 36.21
CA ARG A 237 7.08 -1.62 36.39
C ARG A 237 5.99 -1.20 35.39
N PRO A 238 5.13 -0.22 35.74
CA PRO A 238 4.19 0.34 34.78
C PRO A 238 4.89 0.86 33.52
N TRP A 239 4.22 0.75 32.37
CA TRP A 239 4.73 1.28 31.10
C TRP A 239 4.84 2.80 31.14
N LYS A 240 5.93 3.35 30.58
CA LYS A 240 6.07 4.81 30.45
C LYS A 240 5.09 5.39 29.42
N LYS A 241 4.80 4.63 28.38
CA LYS A 241 3.92 4.97 27.26
C LYS A 241 3.43 3.69 26.60
N ILE A 242 2.15 3.65 26.22
CA ILE A 242 1.58 2.58 25.41
C ILE A 242 1.06 3.22 24.13
N ILE A 243 1.52 2.75 22.97
CA ILE A 243 1.05 3.20 21.65
C ILE A 243 0.44 2.01 20.91
N VAL A 244 -0.80 2.16 20.45
CA VAL A 244 -1.47 1.24 19.53
C VAL A 244 -1.31 1.80 18.12
N ILE A 245 -0.80 0.98 17.19
CA ILE A 245 -0.53 1.39 15.81
C ILE A 245 -1.38 0.57 14.85
N VAL A 246 -2.12 1.26 13.97
CA VAL A 246 -3.00 0.66 12.96
C VAL A 246 -2.92 1.43 11.63
N GLU A 247 -3.27 0.78 10.52
CA GLU A 247 -3.47 1.43 9.21
C GLU A 247 -4.96 1.73 9.01
N GLY A 248 -5.30 2.82 8.31
CA GLY A 248 -6.69 3.14 7.97
C GLY A 248 -7.26 2.18 6.92
N ILE A 249 -6.54 2.01 5.81
CA ILE A 249 -6.77 0.96 4.81
C ILE A 249 -5.53 0.09 4.73
N TYR A 250 -5.67 -1.21 4.99
CA TYR A 250 -4.54 -2.13 4.94
C TYR A 250 -4.13 -2.42 3.49
N SER A 251 -2.86 -2.12 3.19
CA SER A 251 -2.36 -2.05 1.81
C SER A 251 -2.47 -3.32 0.96
N MET A 252 -2.52 -4.52 1.58
CA MET A 252 -2.56 -5.80 0.86
C MET A 252 -3.95 -6.45 0.87
N GLU A 253 -4.83 -6.04 1.77
CA GLU A 253 -6.17 -6.60 1.99
C GLU A 253 -7.24 -5.67 1.42
N GLY A 254 -7.01 -4.35 1.44
CA GLY A 254 -8.00 -3.34 1.07
C GLY A 254 -9.13 -3.19 2.10
N GLU A 255 -8.96 -3.78 3.29
CA GLU A 255 -9.91 -3.71 4.41
C GLU A 255 -9.77 -2.38 5.15
N LEU A 256 -10.88 -1.85 5.62
CA LEU A 256 -10.95 -0.70 6.50
C LEU A 256 -10.71 -1.14 7.94
N CYS A 257 -9.94 -0.34 8.67
CA CYS A 257 -9.78 -0.52 10.11
C CYS A 257 -11.11 -0.32 10.85
N LYS A 258 -11.37 -1.15 11.86
CA LYS A 258 -12.45 -0.98 12.85
C LYS A 258 -12.10 0.14 13.82
N LEU A 259 -11.89 1.33 13.25
CA LEU A 259 -11.32 2.47 13.94
C LEU A 259 -12.19 2.91 15.13
N PRO A 260 -13.53 3.04 15.03
CA PRO A 260 -14.35 3.43 16.18
C PRO A 260 -14.13 2.52 17.41
N GLU A 261 -14.12 1.21 17.19
CA GLU A 261 -13.95 0.21 18.26
C GLU A 261 -12.53 0.20 18.81
N ILE A 262 -11.51 0.33 17.95
CA ILE A 262 -10.11 0.42 18.37
C ILE A 262 -9.89 1.68 19.21
N ILE A 263 -10.43 2.83 18.80
CA ILE A 263 -10.36 4.08 19.56
C ILE A 263 -11.07 3.93 20.92
N ALA A 264 -12.24 3.30 20.97
CA ALA A 264 -12.95 3.06 22.22
C ALA A 264 -12.11 2.24 23.21
N VAL A 265 -11.44 1.17 22.72
CA VAL A 265 -10.52 0.36 23.51
C VAL A 265 -9.31 1.18 23.98
N CYS A 266 -8.66 1.92 23.08
CA CYS A 266 -7.50 2.75 23.43
C CYS A 266 -7.84 3.80 24.50
N LYS A 267 -8.99 4.48 24.38
CA LYS A 267 -9.49 5.43 25.38
C LYS A 267 -9.71 4.77 26.74
N LYS A 268 -10.35 3.60 26.78
CA LYS A 268 -10.61 2.83 28.01
C LYS A 268 -9.32 2.55 28.79
N TYR A 269 -8.23 2.23 28.10
CA TYR A 269 -6.94 1.88 28.71
C TYR A 269 -5.91 3.02 28.68
N LYS A 270 -6.30 4.23 28.26
CA LYS A 270 -5.42 5.41 28.13
C LYS A 270 -4.16 5.14 27.29
N ALA A 271 -4.31 4.34 26.23
CA ALA A 271 -3.26 4.10 25.25
C ALA A 271 -3.33 5.15 24.14
N TYR A 272 -2.16 5.61 23.68
CA TYR A 272 -2.07 6.51 22.54
C TYR A 272 -2.37 5.76 21.24
N THR A 273 -2.89 6.46 20.25
CA THR A 273 -3.27 5.93 18.95
C THR A 273 -2.42 6.53 17.84
N TYR A 274 -1.87 5.67 17.01
CA TYR A 274 -1.13 6.04 15.81
C TYR A 274 -1.85 5.44 14.61
N LEU A 275 -2.38 6.31 13.75
CA LEU A 275 -3.12 5.92 12.55
C LEU A 275 -2.30 6.24 11.31
N ASP A 276 -1.97 5.22 10.52
CA ASP A 276 -1.38 5.35 9.20
C ASP A 276 -2.49 5.45 8.13
N GLU A 277 -2.75 6.65 7.65
CA GLU A 277 -3.75 6.96 6.61
C GLU A 277 -3.20 6.81 5.19
N ALA A 278 -2.04 6.17 4.97
CA ALA A 278 -1.33 6.27 3.69
C ALA A 278 -2.14 5.75 2.48
N HIS A 279 -3.12 4.86 2.65
CA HIS A 279 -3.99 4.34 1.57
C HIS A 279 -5.38 4.97 1.53
N SER A 280 -5.74 5.75 2.53
CA SER A 280 -7.07 6.32 2.73
C SER A 280 -7.09 7.84 2.55
N ILE A 281 -6.01 8.53 2.94
CA ILE A 281 -5.90 9.97 2.77
C ILE A 281 -5.99 10.36 1.28
N GLY A 282 -6.88 11.28 0.96
CA GLY A 282 -7.22 11.69 -0.39
C GLY A 282 -7.96 10.63 -1.22
N ALA A 283 -8.34 9.48 -0.67
CA ALA A 283 -9.00 8.41 -1.42
C ALA A 283 -10.40 8.08 -0.90
N VAL A 284 -10.64 8.24 0.40
CA VAL A 284 -11.94 7.99 1.04
C VAL A 284 -12.38 9.15 1.93
N GLY A 285 -13.66 9.16 2.29
CA GLY A 285 -14.31 10.28 2.96
C GLY A 285 -14.87 11.30 1.97
N GLN A 286 -15.90 12.04 2.39
CA GLN A 286 -16.61 12.99 1.54
C GLN A 286 -15.71 14.12 1.01
N SER A 287 -14.72 14.54 1.79
CA SER A 287 -13.72 15.56 1.42
C SER A 287 -12.31 14.97 1.29
N GLY A 288 -12.19 13.64 1.21
CA GLY A 288 -10.91 12.95 1.02
C GLY A 288 -10.04 12.94 2.28
N ARG A 289 -10.61 13.15 3.47
CA ARG A 289 -9.81 13.26 4.72
C ARG A 289 -9.37 11.91 5.30
N GLY A 290 -9.72 10.80 4.66
CA GLY A 290 -9.33 9.46 5.10
C GLY A 290 -10.37 8.76 5.94
N VAL A 291 -9.96 7.73 6.68
CA VAL A 291 -10.89 6.84 7.37
C VAL A 291 -11.57 7.49 8.57
N CYS A 292 -10.96 8.49 9.20
CA CYS A 292 -11.64 9.25 10.25
C CYS A 292 -12.95 9.87 9.76
N GLU A 293 -12.93 10.51 8.59
CA GLU A 293 -14.13 11.11 7.99
C GLU A 293 -15.12 10.03 7.50
N LEU A 294 -14.62 8.97 6.85
CA LEU A 294 -15.46 7.89 6.34
C LEU A 294 -16.24 7.18 7.46
N LEU A 295 -15.57 6.93 8.59
CA LEU A 295 -16.10 6.13 9.71
C LEU A 295 -16.69 6.98 10.84
N GLY A 296 -16.76 8.30 10.67
CA GLY A 296 -17.33 9.21 11.66
C GLY A 296 -16.52 9.31 12.96
N VAL A 297 -15.21 9.11 12.90
CA VAL A 297 -14.29 9.27 14.04
C VAL A 297 -13.74 10.69 14.05
N ASP A 298 -13.90 11.39 15.17
CA ASP A 298 -13.30 12.71 15.34
C ASP A 298 -11.77 12.58 15.30
N PRO A 299 -11.06 13.28 14.40
CA PRO A 299 -9.61 13.29 14.37
C PRO A 299 -8.98 13.60 15.74
N ALA A 300 -9.63 14.39 16.61
CA ALA A 300 -9.17 14.69 17.96
C ALA A 300 -8.94 13.43 18.82
N ASP A 301 -9.65 12.33 18.53
CA ASP A 301 -9.53 11.06 19.23
C ASP A 301 -8.32 10.21 18.78
N VAL A 302 -7.66 10.60 17.69
CA VAL A 302 -6.47 9.94 17.16
C VAL A 302 -5.21 10.74 17.52
N ASP A 303 -4.31 10.26 18.37
CA ASP A 303 -3.20 11.11 18.86
C ASP A 303 -2.22 11.52 17.75
N ILE A 304 -1.90 10.60 16.85
CA ILE A 304 -0.91 10.79 15.79
C ILE A 304 -1.47 10.26 14.47
N MET A 305 -1.55 11.13 13.47
CA MET A 305 -1.96 10.78 12.12
C MET A 305 -0.76 10.85 11.18
N MET A 306 -0.47 9.73 10.54
CA MET A 306 0.55 9.61 9.50
C MET A 306 -0.11 9.53 8.13
N GLY A 307 0.51 10.12 7.12
CA GLY A 307 0.13 9.87 5.73
C GLY A 307 1.29 10.03 4.76
N THR A 308 1.03 9.71 3.49
CA THR A 308 2.02 9.82 2.41
C THR A 308 1.51 10.67 1.25
N PHE A 309 2.43 11.35 0.59
CA PHE A 309 2.15 12.12 -0.62
C PHE A 309 2.37 11.32 -1.92
N THR A 310 2.84 10.07 -1.82
CA THR A 310 3.22 9.24 -2.98
C THR A 310 2.05 8.55 -3.68
N LYS A 311 0.82 8.71 -3.17
CA LYS A 311 -0.37 8.01 -3.66
C LYS A 311 -1.39 9.00 -4.22
N SER A 312 -2.42 9.31 -3.45
CA SER A 312 -3.52 10.20 -3.87
C SER A 312 -3.06 11.54 -4.42
N PHE A 313 -1.96 12.09 -3.89
CA PHE A 313 -1.45 13.42 -4.24
C PHE A 313 -0.43 13.46 -5.38
N GLY A 314 0.03 12.30 -5.88
CA GLY A 314 0.93 12.23 -7.04
C GLY A 314 2.31 12.87 -6.86
N SER A 315 2.85 12.90 -5.63
CA SER A 315 4.15 13.53 -5.33
C SER A 315 5.09 12.56 -4.57
N CYS A 316 6.00 13.07 -3.75
CA CYS A 316 6.86 12.29 -2.87
C CYS A 316 6.77 12.77 -1.41
N GLY A 317 7.22 11.92 -0.48
CA GLY A 317 7.25 12.25 0.95
C GLY A 317 6.05 11.76 1.76
N GLY A 318 5.97 12.24 2.99
CA GLY A 318 4.90 11.97 3.94
C GLY A 318 4.88 12.97 5.08
N TYR A 319 3.88 12.83 5.96
CA TYR A 319 3.68 13.75 7.07
C TYR A 319 3.34 13.02 8.35
N ILE A 320 3.56 13.73 9.47
CA ILE A 320 2.90 13.45 10.75
C ILE A 320 2.11 14.68 11.15
N ALA A 321 0.86 14.47 11.57
CA ALA A 321 0.01 15.49 12.13
C ALA A 321 -0.42 15.07 13.54
N ALA A 322 -0.24 15.96 14.50
CA ALA A 322 -0.41 15.68 15.93
C ALA A 322 -0.59 16.99 16.71
N SER A 323 -0.51 16.93 18.04
CA SER A 323 -0.44 18.13 18.89
C SER A 323 0.83 18.95 18.59
N LYS A 324 0.80 20.25 18.90
CA LYS A 324 1.94 21.15 18.67
C LYS A 324 3.19 20.69 19.43
N GLU A 325 3.01 20.12 20.63
CA GLU A 325 4.08 19.62 21.48
C GLU A 325 4.77 18.41 20.86
N ILE A 326 3.99 17.46 20.31
CA ILE A 326 4.53 16.30 19.60
C ILE A 326 5.29 16.76 18.35
N ILE A 327 4.70 17.66 17.57
CA ILE A 327 5.34 18.17 16.35
C ILE A 327 6.64 18.92 16.69
N GLN A 328 6.64 19.74 17.72
CA GLN A 328 7.84 20.47 18.16
C GLN A 328 8.92 19.50 18.65
N HIS A 329 8.56 18.48 19.43
CA HIS A 329 9.49 17.42 19.83
C HIS A 329 10.11 16.72 18.60
N LEU A 330 9.31 16.39 17.59
CA LEU A 330 9.81 15.77 16.36
C LEU A 330 10.73 16.69 15.56
N LYS A 331 10.44 18.00 15.48
CA LYS A 331 11.32 18.98 14.82
C LYS A 331 12.72 19.02 15.47
N LEU A 332 12.80 18.80 16.79
CA LEU A 332 14.05 18.87 17.54
C LEU A 332 14.80 17.53 17.67
N SER A 333 14.12 16.39 17.46
CA SER A 333 14.69 15.07 17.75
C SER A 333 14.73 14.10 16.57
N CYS A 334 13.93 14.31 15.53
CA CYS A 334 13.81 13.35 14.44
C CYS A 334 14.97 13.47 13.44
N PRO A 335 15.80 12.41 13.26
CA PRO A 335 16.90 12.44 12.30
C PRO A 335 16.45 12.71 10.86
N ALA A 336 15.25 12.26 10.49
CA ALA A 336 14.67 12.50 9.17
C ALA A 336 14.22 13.95 8.94
N HIS A 337 14.18 14.78 9.99
CA HIS A 337 13.96 16.22 9.88
C HIS A 337 15.28 17.01 9.98
N ILE A 338 16.17 16.59 10.88
CA ILE A 338 17.42 17.29 11.20
C ILE A 338 18.50 17.05 10.13
N TYR A 339 18.62 15.82 9.61
CA TYR A 339 19.76 15.43 8.76
C TYR A 339 19.38 15.07 7.32
N ALA A 340 18.09 14.84 7.03
CA ALA A 340 17.65 14.54 5.67
C ALA A 340 17.38 15.83 4.89
N THR A 341 17.71 15.82 3.59
CA THR A 341 17.39 16.92 2.67
C THR A 341 15.89 17.21 2.69
N SER A 342 15.53 18.49 2.68
CA SER A 342 14.13 18.89 2.64
C SER A 342 13.44 18.42 1.35
N MET A 343 12.11 18.33 1.42
CA MET A 343 11.31 17.92 0.28
C MET A 343 11.49 18.92 -0.85
N SER A 344 11.62 18.43 -2.09
CA SER A 344 11.81 19.29 -3.25
C SER A 344 10.68 20.34 -3.35
N PRO A 345 10.97 21.65 -3.49
CA PRO A 345 9.94 22.68 -3.62
C PRO A 345 8.85 22.41 -4.69
N PRO A 346 9.17 21.98 -5.93
CA PRO A 346 8.14 21.58 -6.89
C PRO A 346 7.32 20.36 -6.44
N ALA A 347 7.91 19.41 -5.70
CA ALA A 347 7.16 18.30 -5.12
C ALA A 347 6.21 18.77 -4.01
N VAL A 348 6.63 19.73 -3.18
CA VAL A 348 5.77 20.39 -2.19
C VAL A 348 4.62 21.12 -2.87
N GLN A 349 4.90 21.87 -3.93
CA GLN A 349 3.89 22.59 -4.70
C GLN A 349 2.85 21.65 -5.32
N GLN A 350 3.26 20.49 -5.84
CA GLN A 350 2.33 19.47 -6.36
C GLN A 350 1.31 19.05 -5.29
N VAL A 351 1.77 18.82 -4.05
CA VAL A 351 0.87 18.41 -2.95
C VAL A 351 -0.06 19.54 -2.54
N ILE A 352 0.45 20.77 -2.43
CA ILE A 352 -0.38 21.94 -2.11
C ILE A 352 -1.50 22.08 -3.14
N SER A 353 -1.15 22.03 -4.43
CA SER A 353 -2.12 22.16 -5.52
C SER A 353 -3.14 21.02 -5.51
N ALA A 354 -2.71 19.78 -5.30
CA ALA A 354 -3.61 18.62 -5.21
C ALA A 354 -4.59 18.75 -4.04
N ILE A 355 -4.13 19.16 -2.84
CA ILE A 355 -5.02 19.38 -1.69
C ILE A 355 -6.02 20.51 -1.97
N LYS A 356 -5.57 21.61 -2.61
CA LYS A 356 -6.46 22.72 -2.98
C LYS A 356 -7.55 22.27 -3.96
N VAL A 357 -7.22 21.46 -4.96
CA VAL A 357 -8.21 20.87 -5.87
C VAL A 357 -9.18 19.96 -5.13
N ILE A 358 -8.69 19.09 -4.23
CA ILE A 358 -9.53 18.19 -3.41
C ILE A 358 -10.55 18.98 -2.59
N LEU A 359 -10.11 20.09 -1.98
CA LEU A 359 -10.94 20.96 -1.16
C LEU A 359 -11.82 21.95 -1.96
N GLY A 360 -11.65 22.04 -3.28
CA GLY A 360 -12.31 23.05 -4.12
C GLY A 360 -11.77 24.47 -3.92
N GLU A 361 -10.63 24.63 -3.24
CA GLU A 361 -9.93 25.91 -3.06
C GLU A 361 -9.28 26.42 -4.37
N ASP A 362 -9.23 25.59 -5.41
CA ASP A 362 -8.88 25.98 -6.78
C ASP A 362 -10.03 26.72 -7.51
N GLY A 363 -11.20 26.82 -6.88
CA GLY A 363 -12.40 27.44 -7.45
C GLY A 363 -13.21 26.49 -8.35
N SER A 364 -12.87 25.18 -8.36
CA SER A 364 -13.58 24.17 -9.15
C SER A 364 -14.27 23.13 -8.25
N ASN A 365 -15.06 22.25 -8.86
CA ASN A 365 -15.62 21.06 -8.20
C ASN A 365 -14.90 19.76 -8.60
N ARG A 366 -13.73 19.86 -9.24
CA ARG A 366 -12.98 18.71 -9.79
C ARG A 366 -12.57 17.73 -8.69
N GLY A 367 -12.18 18.22 -7.52
CA GLY A 367 -11.86 17.39 -6.36
C GLY A 367 -13.02 16.51 -5.91
N ALA A 368 -14.19 17.12 -5.72
CA ALA A 368 -15.42 16.40 -5.34
C ALA A 368 -15.82 15.36 -6.42
N GLN A 369 -15.70 15.71 -7.71
CA GLN A 369 -15.96 14.77 -8.81
C GLN A 369 -14.98 13.60 -8.81
N LYS A 370 -13.67 13.83 -8.58
CA LYS A 370 -12.67 12.78 -8.48
C LYS A 370 -12.96 11.81 -7.32
N LEU A 371 -13.34 12.34 -6.15
CA LEU A 371 -13.72 11.54 -4.97
C LEU A 371 -14.99 10.72 -5.20
N ALA A 372 -16.03 11.31 -5.81
CA ALA A 372 -17.24 10.58 -6.18
C ALA A 372 -16.92 9.46 -7.18
N ARG A 373 -16.12 9.77 -8.22
CA ARG A 373 -15.76 8.80 -9.26
C ARG A 373 -14.93 7.65 -8.72
N ILE A 374 -13.90 7.87 -7.89
CA ILE A 374 -13.12 6.75 -7.35
C ILE A 374 -13.98 5.83 -6.48
N ARG A 375 -14.90 6.39 -5.68
CA ARG A 375 -15.86 5.62 -4.88
C ARG A 375 -16.76 4.75 -5.76
N GLU A 376 -17.40 5.36 -6.76
CA GLU A 376 -18.29 4.67 -7.70
C GLU A 376 -17.55 3.60 -8.51
N ASN A 377 -16.38 3.93 -9.05
CA ASN A 377 -15.54 3.02 -9.81
C ASN A 377 -15.12 1.83 -8.95
N SER A 378 -14.70 2.07 -7.71
CA SER A 378 -14.24 1.02 -6.80
C SER A 378 -15.37 0.07 -6.43
N ASN A 379 -16.54 0.59 -6.09
CA ASN A 379 -17.70 -0.23 -5.74
C ASN A 379 -18.25 -1.00 -6.93
N PHE A 380 -18.32 -0.36 -8.11
CA PHE A 380 -18.72 -1.03 -9.34
C PHE A 380 -17.78 -2.19 -9.67
N PHE A 381 -16.47 -1.92 -9.77
CA PHE A 381 -15.50 -2.92 -10.18
C PHE A 381 -15.45 -4.10 -9.19
N ARG A 382 -15.47 -3.82 -7.89
CA ARG A 382 -15.54 -4.84 -6.84
C ARG A 382 -16.80 -5.69 -6.96
N SER A 383 -17.96 -5.06 -7.16
CA SER A 383 -19.24 -5.75 -7.29
C SER A 383 -19.22 -6.69 -8.50
N GLU A 384 -18.79 -6.21 -9.66
CA GLU A 384 -18.73 -7.02 -10.88
C GLU A 384 -17.74 -8.19 -10.76
N LEU A 385 -16.56 -7.98 -10.16
CA LEU A 385 -15.64 -9.09 -9.89
C LEU A 385 -16.26 -10.17 -8.98
N LYS A 386 -16.97 -9.76 -7.92
CA LYS A 386 -17.66 -10.71 -7.03
C LYS A 386 -18.74 -11.49 -7.79
N LYS A 387 -19.55 -10.82 -8.61
CA LYS A 387 -20.57 -11.45 -9.47
C LYS A 387 -19.99 -12.42 -10.48
N MET A 388 -18.77 -12.16 -10.97
CA MET A 388 -18.03 -13.06 -11.86
C MET A 388 -17.43 -14.28 -11.15
N GLY A 389 -17.61 -14.42 -9.83
CA GLY A 389 -17.15 -15.58 -9.06
C GLY A 389 -15.73 -15.47 -8.51
N PHE A 390 -15.09 -14.30 -8.59
CA PHE A 390 -13.77 -14.09 -7.98
C PHE A 390 -13.86 -13.96 -6.45
N GLU A 391 -12.84 -14.45 -5.74
CA GLU A 391 -12.64 -14.09 -4.35
C GLU A 391 -11.90 -12.75 -4.26
N VAL A 392 -12.65 -11.71 -3.90
CA VAL A 392 -12.18 -10.33 -3.82
C VAL A 392 -12.15 -9.90 -2.35
N LEU A 393 -10.98 -9.49 -1.87
CA LEU A 393 -10.82 -8.93 -0.53
C LEU A 393 -11.11 -7.41 -0.50
N GLY A 394 -11.23 -6.89 0.72
CA GLY A 394 -11.41 -5.48 1.00
C GLY A 394 -12.86 -5.03 1.06
N ASP A 395 -13.05 -3.89 1.70
CA ASP A 395 -14.37 -3.32 1.99
C ASP A 395 -14.84 -2.40 0.87
N ASN A 396 -16.13 -2.07 0.88
CA ASN A 396 -16.66 -1.04 -0.02
C ASN A 396 -15.93 0.30 0.20
N ASP A 397 -15.95 1.14 -0.84
CA ASP A 397 -15.26 2.44 -0.94
C ASP A 397 -13.72 2.39 -0.96
N SER A 398 -13.10 1.30 -0.48
CA SER A 398 -11.65 1.13 -0.61
C SER A 398 -11.23 1.10 -2.09
N PRO A 399 -10.18 1.85 -2.50
CA PRO A 399 -9.68 1.80 -3.87
C PRO A 399 -8.75 0.61 -4.13
N VAL A 400 -8.44 -0.17 -3.10
CA VAL A 400 -7.61 -1.38 -3.17
C VAL A 400 -8.52 -2.60 -3.07
N MET A 401 -8.45 -3.48 -4.05
CA MET A 401 -9.22 -4.73 -4.05
C MET A 401 -8.38 -5.89 -4.59
N PRO A 402 -7.82 -6.73 -3.72
CA PRO A 402 -7.07 -7.89 -4.14
C PRO A 402 -7.98 -9.00 -4.69
N ILE A 403 -7.58 -9.59 -5.82
CA ILE A 403 -8.14 -10.83 -6.34
C ILE A 403 -7.23 -11.98 -5.91
N MET A 404 -7.79 -12.98 -5.22
CA MET A 404 -6.99 -14.06 -4.67
C MET A 404 -6.56 -15.07 -5.74
N LEU A 405 -5.27 -15.43 -5.75
CA LEU A 405 -4.68 -16.35 -6.73
C LEU A 405 -4.32 -17.70 -6.10
N TYR A 406 -3.86 -17.69 -4.84
CA TYR A 406 -3.41 -18.84 -4.04
C TYR A 406 -2.28 -19.65 -4.67
N ASN A 407 -2.60 -20.41 -5.73
CA ASN A 407 -1.69 -21.35 -6.35
C ASN A 407 -0.51 -20.61 -7.04
N PRO A 408 0.74 -21.01 -6.77
CA PRO A 408 1.92 -20.32 -7.28
C PRO A 408 2.03 -20.33 -8.80
N ALA A 409 1.49 -21.36 -9.49
CA ALA A 409 1.51 -21.42 -10.95
C ALA A 409 0.52 -20.41 -11.58
N LYS A 410 -0.55 -20.07 -10.88
CA LYS A 410 -1.56 -19.11 -11.36
C LYS A 410 -1.07 -17.67 -11.29
N ILE A 411 -0.11 -17.35 -10.43
CA ILE A 411 0.49 -16.01 -10.27
C ILE A 411 1.07 -15.48 -11.60
N PRO A 412 2.09 -16.13 -12.20
CA PRO A 412 2.64 -15.67 -13.46
C PRO A 412 1.64 -15.81 -14.61
N ALA A 413 0.80 -16.85 -14.60
CA ALA A 413 -0.17 -17.10 -15.67
C ALA A 413 -1.18 -15.94 -15.78
N PHE A 414 -1.81 -15.57 -14.66
CA PHE A 414 -2.76 -14.46 -14.61
C PHE A 414 -2.08 -13.13 -15.00
N SER A 415 -0.92 -12.84 -14.41
CA SER A 415 -0.22 -11.58 -14.68
C SER A 415 0.19 -11.42 -16.15
N ARG A 416 0.80 -12.45 -16.73
CA ARG A 416 1.31 -12.42 -18.12
C ARG A 416 0.17 -12.38 -19.13
N GLU A 417 -0.90 -13.14 -18.89
CA GLU A 417 -2.03 -13.18 -19.81
C GLU A 417 -2.83 -11.86 -19.79
N CYS A 418 -3.04 -11.25 -18.62
CA CYS A 418 -3.61 -9.90 -18.56
C CYS A 418 -2.75 -8.90 -19.35
N LEU A 419 -1.42 -8.96 -19.23
CA LEU A 419 -0.52 -8.08 -19.98
C LEU A 419 -0.62 -8.27 -21.48
N ARG A 420 -0.71 -9.53 -21.94
CA ARG A 420 -0.87 -9.87 -23.35
C ARG A 420 -2.13 -9.22 -23.94
N GLN A 421 -3.16 -9.06 -23.12
CA GLN A 421 -4.40 -8.36 -23.45
C GLN A 421 -4.39 -6.87 -23.07
N LYS A 422 -3.20 -6.29 -22.85
CA LYS A 422 -2.96 -4.87 -22.54
C LYS A 422 -3.58 -4.40 -21.23
N VAL A 423 -3.71 -5.28 -20.23
CA VAL A 423 -4.14 -4.95 -18.86
C VAL A 423 -2.98 -5.23 -17.90
N ALA A 424 -2.44 -4.17 -17.29
CA ALA A 424 -1.31 -4.27 -16.38
C ALA A 424 -1.77 -4.37 -14.93
N VAL A 425 -1.55 -5.55 -14.33
CA VAL A 425 -1.82 -5.85 -12.93
C VAL A 425 -0.52 -6.08 -12.16
N VAL A 426 -0.54 -5.80 -10.85
CA VAL A 426 0.57 -6.12 -9.95
C VAL A 426 0.21 -7.36 -9.15
N THR A 427 1.08 -8.36 -9.20
CA THR A 427 0.95 -9.55 -8.33
C THR A 427 1.75 -9.35 -7.06
N VAL A 428 1.21 -9.87 -5.96
CA VAL A 428 1.81 -9.80 -4.63
C VAL A 428 1.84 -11.22 -4.06
N ALA A 429 3.02 -11.63 -3.60
CA ALA A 429 3.27 -12.91 -2.95
C ALA A 429 4.32 -12.73 -1.83
N PHE A 430 4.76 -13.84 -1.24
CA PHE A 430 5.83 -13.82 -0.24
C PHE A 430 7.08 -13.05 -0.75
N PRO A 431 7.72 -12.21 0.09
CA PRO A 431 7.46 -11.99 1.52
C PRO A 431 6.41 -10.94 1.86
N ALA A 432 5.82 -10.27 0.86
CA ALA A 432 4.85 -9.19 1.12
C ALA A 432 3.52 -9.70 1.70
N THR A 433 3.15 -10.95 1.39
CA THR A 433 1.99 -11.65 1.96
C THR A 433 2.40 -13.07 2.33
N PRO A 434 1.66 -13.77 3.23
CA PRO A 434 1.92 -15.18 3.53
C PRO A 434 1.96 -16.04 2.27
N LEU A 435 2.80 -17.07 2.27
CA LEU A 435 3.09 -17.89 1.08
C LEU A 435 1.83 -18.43 0.39
N LEU A 436 0.85 -18.87 1.18
CA LEU A 436 -0.38 -19.47 0.66
C LEU A 436 -1.43 -18.45 0.20
N LEU A 437 -1.22 -17.15 0.41
CA LEU A 437 -2.22 -16.09 0.20
C LEU A 437 -1.80 -15.11 -0.90
N ALA A 438 -1.15 -15.62 -1.95
CA ALA A 438 -0.78 -14.83 -3.11
C ALA A 438 -2.02 -14.27 -3.84
N ARG A 439 -1.89 -13.06 -4.37
CA ARG A 439 -3.01 -12.29 -4.94
C ARG A 439 -2.56 -11.34 -6.05
N ALA A 440 -3.48 -10.90 -6.88
CA ALA A 440 -3.30 -9.74 -7.76
C ALA A 440 -3.93 -8.53 -7.08
N ARG A 441 -3.15 -7.50 -6.76
CA ARG A 441 -3.67 -6.30 -6.12
C ARG A 441 -4.14 -5.33 -7.20
N ILE A 442 -5.46 -5.14 -7.28
CA ILE A 442 -6.07 -4.16 -8.16
C ILE A 442 -6.22 -2.85 -7.41
N CYS A 443 -5.79 -1.76 -8.04
CA CYS A 443 -5.94 -0.40 -7.54
C CYS A 443 -6.76 0.41 -8.55
N ILE A 444 -7.88 0.98 -8.07
CA ILE A 444 -8.79 1.78 -8.88
C ILE A 444 -8.46 3.27 -8.74
N SER A 445 -8.64 4.01 -9.82
CA SER A 445 -8.39 5.44 -9.91
C SER A 445 -9.65 6.20 -10.34
N ALA A 446 -9.73 7.46 -9.92
CA ALA A 446 -10.65 8.45 -10.47
C ALA A 446 -10.37 8.74 -11.97
N SER A 447 -9.16 8.45 -12.46
CA SER A 447 -8.83 8.63 -13.89
C SER A 447 -9.42 7.54 -14.79
N HIS A 448 -9.85 6.39 -14.24
CA HIS A 448 -10.44 5.33 -15.05
C HIS A 448 -11.82 5.75 -15.56
N THR A 449 -12.05 5.57 -16.86
CA THR A 449 -13.39 5.69 -17.44
C THR A 449 -14.21 4.44 -17.18
N ARG A 450 -15.53 4.50 -17.41
CA ARG A 450 -16.38 3.32 -17.27
C ARG A 450 -16.01 2.25 -18.29
N GLU A 451 -15.64 2.68 -19.50
CA GLU A 451 -15.21 1.83 -20.61
C GLU A 451 -13.89 1.12 -20.28
N ASP A 452 -12.95 1.81 -19.65
CA ASP A 452 -11.70 1.22 -19.16
C ASP A 452 -11.98 0.07 -18.18
N LEU A 453 -12.88 0.31 -17.22
CA LEU A 453 -13.25 -0.68 -16.21
C LEU A 453 -13.99 -1.88 -16.81
N ILE A 454 -14.92 -1.65 -17.74
CA ILE A 454 -15.62 -2.73 -18.46
C ILE A 454 -14.61 -3.58 -19.25
N LYS A 455 -13.67 -2.94 -19.95
CA LYS A 455 -12.60 -3.65 -20.67
C LYS A 455 -11.71 -4.46 -19.75
N ALA A 456 -11.34 -3.90 -18.59
CA ALA A 456 -10.59 -4.62 -17.58
C ALA A 456 -11.33 -5.84 -17.05
N LEU A 457 -12.62 -5.69 -16.72
CA LEU A 457 -13.47 -6.77 -16.23
C LEU A 457 -13.60 -7.90 -17.26
N ASP A 458 -13.80 -7.57 -18.53
CA ASP A 458 -13.88 -8.52 -19.63
C ASP A 458 -12.58 -9.33 -19.79
N VAL A 459 -11.43 -8.65 -19.81
CA VAL A 459 -10.11 -9.32 -19.84
C VAL A 459 -9.91 -10.18 -18.60
N ILE A 460 -10.10 -9.63 -17.39
CA ILE A 460 -9.91 -10.35 -16.13
C ILE A 460 -10.81 -11.57 -16.05
N SER A 461 -12.07 -11.47 -16.51
CA SER A 461 -13.02 -12.57 -16.55
C SER A 461 -12.51 -13.71 -17.42
N ARG A 462 -12.14 -13.44 -18.68
CA ARG A 462 -11.58 -14.45 -19.60
C ARG A 462 -10.32 -15.10 -19.07
N VAL A 463 -9.39 -14.30 -18.54
CA VAL A 463 -8.15 -14.82 -17.96
C VAL A 463 -8.45 -15.63 -16.70
N GLY A 464 -9.43 -15.18 -15.91
CA GLY A 464 -9.90 -15.87 -14.71
C GLY A 464 -10.44 -17.27 -15.00
N ASP A 465 -11.17 -17.43 -16.10
CA ASP A 465 -11.60 -18.74 -16.61
C ASP A 465 -10.40 -19.59 -17.05
N LEU A 466 -9.51 -19.00 -17.86
CA LEU A 466 -8.33 -19.68 -18.39
C LEU A 466 -7.43 -20.26 -17.28
N VAL A 467 -7.19 -19.50 -16.21
CA VAL A 467 -6.32 -19.91 -15.10
C VAL A 467 -7.09 -20.57 -13.94
N GLY A 468 -8.42 -20.61 -14.01
CA GLY A 468 -9.30 -21.20 -13.01
C GLY A 468 -9.25 -20.53 -11.64
N ILE A 469 -9.40 -19.20 -11.57
CA ILE A 469 -9.41 -18.43 -10.30
C ILE A 469 -10.79 -17.84 -9.95
N LYS A 470 -11.85 -18.28 -10.63
CA LYS A 470 -13.23 -18.02 -10.22
C LYS A 470 -13.67 -19.16 -9.32
N TYR A 471 -13.72 -18.89 -8.02
CA TYR A 471 -13.91 -19.88 -6.96
C TYR A 471 -15.37 -20.06 -6.56
N PHE A 472 -16.23 -19.11 -6.92
CA PHE A 472 -17.64 -19.09 -6.57
C PHE A 472 -18.52 -19.13 -7.83
N PRO A 473 -19.77 -19.62 -7.73
CA PRO A 473 -20.71 -19.54 -8.84
C PRO A 473 -20.89 -18.09 -9.29
N ALA A 474 -20.84 -17.86 -10.60
CA ALA A 474 -21.16 -16.56 -11.15
C ALA A 474 -22.66 -16.28 -11.00
N GLU A 475 -23.03 -15.02 -10.72
CA GLU A 475 -24.42 -14.60 -10.81
C GLU A 475 -24.87 -14.67 -12.29
N PRO A 476 -26.07 -15.20 -12.59
CA PRO A 476 -26.58 -15.17 -13.95
C PRO A 476 -26.69 -13.71 -14.41
N PRO A 477 -26.34 -13.39 -15.67
CA PRO A 477 -26.55 -12.05 -16.19
C PRO A 477 -28.03 -11.70 -16.03
N LYS A 478 -28.33 -10.54 -15.45
CA LYS A 478 -29.69 -10.01 -15.48
C LYS A 478 -30.06 -9.90 -16.96
N ILE A 479 -30.93 -10.79 -17.43
CA ILE A 479 -31.56 -10.66 -18.73
C ILE A 479 -32.25 -9.30 -18.68
N ALA A 480 -31.79 -8.35 -19.50
CA ALA A 480 -32.55 -7.14 -19.72
C ALA A 480 -33.89 -7.62 -20.29
N GLU A 481 -34.97 -7.43 -19.52
CA GLU A 481 -36.33 -7.55 -20.03
C GLU A 481 -36.44 -6.55 -21.17
N ALA A 482 -36.18 -7.03 -22.39
CA ALA A 482 -36.44 -6.30 -23.60
C ALA A 482 -37.96 -6.19 -23.72
N ASP A 483 -38.42 -4.94 -23.88
CA ASP A 483 -39.76 -4.52 -24.28
C ASP A 483 -40.52 -5.63 -25.03
N HIS A 484 -41.31 -6.39 -24.29
CA HIS A 484 -42.40 -7.21 -24.78
C HIS A 484 -43.72 -6.57 -24.36
N ASP A 485 -43.89 -5.27 -24.61
CA ASP A 485 -45.14 -4.55 -24.30
C ASP A 485 -45.43 -3.40 -25.29
N LYS A 486 -45.11 -3.61 -26.57
CA LYS A 486 -45.61 -2.77 -27.67
C LYS A 486 -45.97 -3.63 -28.88
N LEU A 487 -47.04 -4.41 -28.74
CA LEU A 487 -47.84 -4.96 -29.84
C LEU A 487 -49.17 -5.47 -29.25
N GLU A 488 -50.05 -4.54 -28.90
CA GLU A 488 -51.51 -4.70 -29.00
C GLU A 488 -52.11 -3.43 -29.59
#